data_AF-A0AA96EYB6-F1
#
_entry.id   AF-A0AA96EYB6-F1
#
_cell.length_a   1.000
_cell.length_b   1.000
_cell.length_c   1.000
_cell.angle_alpha   90.00
_cell.angle_beta   90.00
_cell.angle_gamma   90.00
#
_symmetry.space_group_name_H-M   'P 1'
#
loop_
_entity.id
_entity.type
_entity.pdbx_description
1 polymer ?
#
loop_
_entity_poly.entity_id
_entity_poly.type
_entity_poly.pdbx_seq_one_letter_code
_entity_poly.pdbx_strand_id
1 'polypeptide(L)'
;MNQKISSKRRKSKFFLVLGFIGLFAVLVGFLKTFIVPVSKGDFKAPTIIFIHGFFATAWVVLFVVQSFLIQKNKYKTHMTLGYLGLAVALGAGVTIIPAGFEQVKRELGLGFGEIAISGIVGVFTTAIMYLSLVAMGLWYRKNGAAHKRLMALATLVLLWPAWFRFRHYFPSVPRPDIWFAVVLADSFIILGILWDKWTNKKVHWTFLYLGLLIIAEHVFEVLTFDSEPWRWIANCLYNLFI
;
A
#
# COMPACT_ATOMS: atom_id res chain seq x y z
N MET A 1 46.34 26.38 5.03
CA MET A 1 45.08 26.86 4.42
C MET A 1 44.10 25.69 4.36
N ASN A 2 43.26 25.52 5.39
CA ASN A 2 42.38 24.35 5.55
C ASN A 2 41.02 24.58 4.86
N GLN A 3 40.84 24.04 3.65
CA GLN A 3 39.53 23.98 3.02
C GLN A 3 38.69 22.87 3.66
N LYS A 4 37.82 23.23 4.62
CA LYS A 4 36.66 22.40 4.99
C LYS A 4 35.67 22.40 3.83
N ILE A 5 35.81 21.46 2.90
CA ILE A 5 34.74 21.11 1.96
C ILE A 5 33.63 20.44 2.78
N SER A 6 32.69 21.23 3.30
CA SER A 6 31.44 20.68 3.81
C SER A 6 30.67 20.13 2.61
N SER A 7 30.80 18.82 2.36
CA SER A 7 29.97 18.16 1.37
C SER A 7 28.53 18.22 1.89
N LYS A 8 27.72 19.13 1.36
CA LYS A 8 26.27 19.14 1.58
C LYS A 8 25.74 17.80 1.08
N ARG A 9 25.52 16.85 1.99
CA ARG A 9 25.02 15.52 1.66
C ARG A 9 23.69 15.68 0.92
N ARG A 10 23.68 15.34 -0.37
CA ARG A 10 22.50 15.49 -1.23
C ARG A 10 21.36 14.64 -0.66
N LYS A 11 20.15 15.21 -0.56
CA LYS A 11 18.99 14.46 -0.07
C LYS A 11 18.68 13.30 -1.02
N SER A 12 18.51 12.11 -0.45
CA SER A 12 18.10 10.93 -1.21
C SER A 12 16.77 11.16 -1.91
N LYS A 13 16.71 10.84 -3.20
CA LYS A 13 15.47 10.85 -3.98
C LYS A 13 14.65 9.56 -3.84
N PHE A 14 15.14 8.58 -3.08
CA PHE A 14 14.57 7.23 -3.00
C PHE A 14 13.07 7.22 -2.73
N PHE A 15 12.60 7.89 -1.68
CA PHE A 15 11.17 7.92 -1.32
C PHE A 15 10.31 8.63 -2.37
N LEU A 16 10.85 9.67 -3.03
CA LEU A 16 10.14 10.34 -4.13
C LEU A 16 10.00 9.42 -5.34
N VAL A 17 11.06 8.68 -5.70
CA VAL A 17 11.02 7.68 -6.78
C VAL A 17 10.04 6.56 -6.43
N LEU A 18 10.09 6.06 -5.19
CA LEU A 18 9.14 5.06 -4.71
C LEU A 18 7.68 5.54 -4.83
N GLY A 19 7.43 6.82 -4.52
CA GLY A 19 6.11 7.42 -4.68
C GLY A 19 5.66 7.45 -6.14
N PHE A 20 6.53 7.83 -7.07
CA PHE A 20 6.19 7.81 -8.50
C PHE A 20 5.99 6.39 -9.03
N ILE A 21 6.75 5.42 -8.56
CA ILE A 21 6.54 3.99 -8.86
C ILE A 21 5.16 3.55 -8.36
N GLY A 22 4.78 3.91 -7.13
CA GLY A 22 3.46 3.64 -6.60
C GLY A 22 2.33 4.31 -7.39
N LEU A 23 2.52 5.57 -7.79
CA LEU A 23 1.55 6.29 -8.62
C LEU A 23 1.41 5.62 -10.00
N PHE A 24 2.51 5.20 -10.60
CA PHE A 24 2.49 4.40 -11.83
C PHE A 24 1.71 3.10 -11.63
N ALA A 25 1.95 2.37 -10.53
CA ALA A 25 1.24 1.14 -10.22
C ALA A 25 -0.27 1.36 -10.14
N VAL A 26 -0.72 2.40 -9.43
CA VAL A 26 -2.15 2.74 -9.32
C VAL A 26 -2.73 3.08 -10.70
N LEU A 27 -2.09 3.98 -11.45
CA LEU A 27 -2.60 4.41 -12.75
C LEU A 27 -2.68 3.26 -13.76
N VAL A 28 -1.63 2.45 -13.87
CA VAL A 28 -1.58 1.33 -14.83
C VAL A 28 -2.41 0.14 -14.36
N GLY A 29 -2.27 -0.24 -13.09
CA GLY A 29 -3.00 -1.37 -12.51
C GLY A 29 -4.51 -1.19 -12.61
N PHE A 30 -5.02 0.01 -12.33
CA PHE A 30 -6.44 0.30 -12.38
C PHE A 30 -6.93 0.82 -13.74
N LEU A 31 -6.06 0.97 -14.74
CA LEU A 31 -6.44 1.52 -16.04
C LEU A 31 -7.56 0.71 -16.71
N LYS A 32 -7.38 -0.60 -16.86
CA LYS A 32 -8.36 -1.51 -17.49
C LYS A 32 -9.59 -1.79 -16.62
N THR A 33 -9.41 -1.86 -15.29
CA THR A 33 -10.45 -2.35 -14.37
C THR A 33 -11.31 -1.25 -13.76
N PHE A 34 -10.88 0.01 -13.84
CA PHE A 34 -11.58 1.13 -13.20
C PHE A 34 -11.54 2.39 -14.05
N ILE A 35 -10.35 2.93 -14.37
CA ILE A 35 -10.22 4.26 -14.97
C ILE A 35 -10.88 4.34 -16.35
N VAL A 36 -10.57 3.41 -17.26
CA VAL A 36 -11.18 3.38 -18.60
C VAL A 36 -12.69 3.12 -18.52
N PRO A 37 -13.18 2.08 -17.81
CA PRO A 37 -14.61 1.87 -17.62
C PRO A 37 -15.37 3.08 -17.06
N VAL A 38 -14.80 3.77 -16.05
CA VAL A 38 -15.41 5.00 -15.49
C VAL A 38 -15.46 6.11 -16.52
N SER A 39 -14.38 6.32 -17.28
CA SER A 39 -14.32 7.38 -18.31
C SER A 39 -15.31 7.17 -19.45
N LYS A 40 -15.72 5.93 -19.71
CA LYS A 40 -16.70 5.56 -20.74
C LYS A 40 -18.14 5.56 -20.24
N GLY A 41 -18.37 5.68 -18.93
CA GLY A 41 -19.69 5.53 -18.31
C GLY A 41 -20.14 4.07 -18.15
N ASP A 42 -19.25 3.10 -18.38
CA ASP A 42 -19.57 1.66 -18.34
C ASP A 42 -19.38 1.04 -16.93
N PHE A 43 -18.73 1.76 -16.01
CA PHE A 43 -18.42 1.24 -14.68
C PHE A 43 -19.58 1.43 -13.70
N LYS A 44 -20.16 0.30 -13.26
CA LYS A 44 -21.19 0.26 -12.23
C LYS A 44 -20.62 -0.39 -10.96
N ALA A 45 -20.56 0.38 -9.88
CA ALA A 45 -20.16 -0.09 -8.57
C ALA A 45 -20.87 0.71 -7.47
N PRO A 46 -21.01 0.16 -6.26
CA PRO A 46 -21.45 0.91 -5.09
C PRO A 46 -20.56 2.12 -4.83
N THR A 47 -21.14 3.21 -4.30
CA THR A 47 -20.46 4.49 -4.03
C THR A 47 -19.17 4.32 -3.22
N ILE A 48 -19.14 3.35 -2.30
CA ILE A 48 -17.97 3.08 -1.45
C ILE A 48 -16.72 2.70 -2.25
N ILE A 49 -16.85 2.06 -3.42
CA ILE A 49 -15.71 1.74 -4.29
C ILE A 49 -15.07 3.01 -4.85
N PHE A 50 -15.87 4.02 -5.20
CA PHE A 50 -15.38 5.32 -5.64
C PHE A 50 -14.73 6.10 -4.49
N ILE A 51 -15.35 6.08 -3.30
CA ILE A 51 -14.81 6.74 -2.10
C ILE A 51 -13.46 6.12 -1.73
N HIS A 52 -13.37 4.79 -1.68
CA HIS A 52 -12.10 4.09 -1.42
C HIS A 52 -11.05 4.42 -2.49
N GLY A 53 -11.41 4.32 -3.77
CA GLY A 53 -10.51 4.64 -4.88
C GLY A 53 -9.98 6.08 -4.82
N PHE A 54 -10.83 7.04 -4.45
CA PHE A 54 -10.44 8.43 -4.23
C PHE A 54 -9.41 8.56 -3.11
N PHE A 55 -9.71 8.03 -1.91
CA PHE A 55 -8.81 8.15 -0.77
C PHE A 55 -7.49 7.39 -0.95
N ALA A 56 -7.53 6.18 -1.51
CA ALA A 56 -6.35 5.38 -1.79
C ALA A 56 -5.42 6.08 -2.81
N THR A 57 -5.99 6.64 -3.87
CA THR A 57 -5.22 7.41 -4.86
C THR A 57 -4.67 8.70 -4.25
N ALA A 58 -5.49 9.41 -3.46
CA ALA A 58 -5.08 10.63 -2.77
C ALA A 58 -3.93 10.36 -1.79
N TRP A 59 -3.91 9.22 -1.11
CA TRP A 59 -2.80 8.82 -0.24
C TRP A 59 -1.49 8.68 -1.01
N VAL A 60 -1.49 8.01 -2.15
CA VAL A 60 -0.28 7.82 -2.98
C VAL A 60 0.19 9.15 -3.57
N VAL A 61 -0.73 9.99 -4.06
CA VAL A 61 -0.42 11.35 -4.52
C VAL A 61 0.19 12.18 -3.39
N LEU A 62 -0.39 12.11 -2.19
CA LEU A 62 0.13 12.84 -1.04
C LEU A 62 1.53 12.34 -0.65
N PHE A 63 1.81 11.04 -0.71
CA PHE A 63 3.15 10.51 -0.46
C PHE A 63 4.20 11.09 -1.44
N VAL A 64 3.85 11.23 -2.72
CA VAL A 64 4.68 11.91 -3.74
C VAL A 64 4.88 13.39 -3.39
N VAL A 65 3.79 14.12 -3.13
CA VAL A 65 3.83 15.55 -2.80
C VAL A 65 4.68 15.79 -1.54
N GLN A 66 4.46 15.01 -0.49
CA GLN A 66 5.20 15.12 0.77
C GLN A 66 6.70 14.84 0.57
N SER A 67 7.04 13.80 -0.17
CA SER A 67 8.43 13.49 -0.54
C SER A 67 9.07 14.61 -1.36
N PHE A 68 8.32 15.22 -2.29
CA PHE A 68 8.79 16.33 -3.11
C PHE A 68 9.02 17.61 -2.28
N LEU A 69 8.13 17.94 -1.35
CA LEU A 69 8.29 19.09 -0.46
C LEU A 69 9.56 18.99 0.40
N ILE A 70 9.89 17.78 0.87
CA ILE A 70 11.17 17.51 1.53
C ILE A 70 12.34 17.79 0.59
N GLN A 71 12.30 17.34 -0.67
CA GLN A 71 13.35 17.63 -1.65
C GLN A 71 13.50 19.14 -1.93
N LYS A 72 12.41 19.91 -1.85
CA LYS A 72 12.38 21.37 -2.04
C LYS A 72 12.63 22.17 -0.75
N ASN A 73 12.95 21.53 0.37
CA ASN A 73 13.11 22.18 1.69
C ASN A 73 11.87 22.93 2.19
N LYS A 74 10.67 22.60 1.68
CA LYS A 74 9.40 23.24 2.08
C LYS A 74 8.81 22.55 3.31
N TYR A 75 9.56 22.52 4.41
CA TYR A 75 9.21 21.76 5.61
C TYR A 75 7.92 22.26 6.28
N LYS A 76 7.69 23.59 6.31
CA LYS A 76 6.45 24.15 6.86
C LYS A 76 5.23 23.63 6.12
N THR A 77 5.25 23.69 4.79
CA THR A 77 4.17 23.15 3.94
C THR A 77 4.01 21.64 4.11
N HIS A 78 5.10 20.88 4.23
CA HIS A 78 5.06 19.44 4.53
C HIS A 78 4.28 19.16 5.82
N MET A 79 4.59 19.90 6.89
CA MET A 79 3.89 19.77 8.18
C MET A 79 2.42 20.19 8.09
N THR A 80 2.11 21.31 7.43
CA THR A 80 0.73 21.78 7.25
C THR A 80 -0.12 20.80 6.46
N LEU A 81 0.39 20.29 5.33
CA LEU A 81 -0.30 19.25 4.55
C LEU A 81 -0.33 17.90 5.27
N GLY A 82 0.51 17.69 6.29
CA GLY A 82 0.47 16.50 7.13
C GLY A 82 -0.87 16.36 7.88
N TYR A 83 -1.52 17.47 8.25
CA TYR A 83 -2.85 17.45 8.86
C TYR A 83 -3.92 16.96 7.88
N LEU A 84 -3.88 17.44 6.63
CA LEU A 84 -4.73 16.90 5.55
C LEU A 84 -4.44 15.42 5.33
N GLY A 85 -3.16 15.02 5.44
CA GLY A 85 -2.74 13.64 5.34
C GLY A 85 -3.36 12.70 6.37
N LEU A 86 -3.70 13.19 7.56
CA LEU A 86 -4.42 12.39 8.54
C LEU A 86 -5.84 12.05 8.05
N ALA A 87 -6.58 13.03 7.53
CA ALA A 87 -7.91 12.80 6.98
C ALA A 87 -7.87 11.84 5.78
N VAL A 88 -6.89 12.01 4.88
CA VAL A 88 -6.70 11.11 3.74
C VAL A 88 -6.35 9.69 4.20
N ALA A 89 -5.46 9.54 5.19
CA ALA A 89 -5.08 8.23 5.72
C ALA A 89 -6.26 7.50 6.38
N LEU A 90 -7.03 8.21 7.20
CA LEU A 90 -8.21 7.65 7.84
C LEU A 90 -9.26 7.25 6.80
N GLY A 91 -9.53 8.11 5.82
CA GLY A 91 -10.43 7.78 4.71
C GLY A 91 -9.96 6.57 3.93
N ALA A 92 -8.66 6.48 3.62
CA ALA A 92 -8.10 5.33 2.90
C ALA A 92 -8.26 4.05 3.72
N GLY A 93 -7.88 4.07 5.01
CA GLY A 93 -7.90 2.89 5.88
C GLY A 93 -9.30 2.41 6.28
N VAL A 94 -10.19 3.32 6.68
CA VAL A 94 -11.56 2.99 7.10
C VAL A 94 -12.40 2.45 5.94
N THR A 95 -12.10 2.86 4.70
CA THR A 95 -12.84 2.40 3.53
C THR A 95 -12.37 1.05 2.98
N ILE A 96 -11.22 0.51 3.44
CA ILE A 96 -10.69 -0.79 2.99
C ILE A 96 -11.70 -1.91 3.24
N ILE A 97 -12.20 -2.02 4.48
CA ILE A 97 -13.10 -3.09 4.88
C ILE A 97 -14.43 -3.02 4.10
N PRO A 98 -15.18 -1.89 4.09
CA PRO A 98 -16.41 -1.77 3.30
C PRO A 98 -16.21 -2.04 1.79
N ALA A 99 -15.11 -1.55 1.20
CA ALA A 99 -14.81 -1.85 -0.20
C ALA A 99 -14.52 -3.33 -0.45
N GLY A 100 -13.86 -4.00 0.50
CA GLY A 100 -13.64 -5.44 0.50
C GLY A 100 -14.94 -6.23 0.56
N PHE A 101 -15.90 -5.85 1.40
CA PHE A 101 -17.23 -6.48 1.44
C PHE A 101 -17.98 -6.35 0.11
N GLU A 102 -17.95 -5.19 -0.53
CA GLU A 102 -18.55 -5.04 -1.87
C GLU A 102 -17.83 -5.87 -2.94
N GLN A 103 -16.53 -6.12 -2.79
CA GLN A 103 -15.81 -7.07 -3.62
C GLN A 103 -16.27 -8.50 -3.38
N VAL A 104 -16.40 -8.94 -2.13
CA VAL A 104 -16.92 -10.29 -1.78
C VAL A 104 -18.33 -10.48 -2.35
N LYS A 105 -19.25 -9.51 -2.15
CA LYS A 105 -20.61 -9.56 -2.69
C LYS A 105 -20.61 -9.71 -4.22
N ARG A 106 -19.77 -8.94 -4.91
CA ARG A 106 -19.63 -9.05 -6.37
C ARG A 106 -19.13 -10.44 -6.78
N GLU A 107 -18.13 -10.97 -6.09
CA GLU A 107 -17.55 -12.27 -6.40
C GLU A 107 -18.50 -13.44 -6.10
N LEU A 108 -19.28 -13.36 -5.03
CA LEU A 108 -20.39 -14.28 -4.77
C LEU A 108 -21.45 -14.23 -5.86
N GLY A 109 -21.83 -13.03 -6.32
CA GLY A 109 -22.77 -12.85 -7.44
C GLY A 109 -22.26 -13.37 -8.79
N LEU A 110 -20.93 -13.52 -8.94
CA LEU A 110 -20.30 -14.15 -10.10
C LEU A 110 -20.15 -15.67 -9.96
N GLY A 111 -20.57 -16.26 -8.84
CA GLY A 111 -20.54 -17.71 -8.62
C GLY A 111 -19.19 -18.25 -8.16
N PHE A 112 -18.29 -17.41 -7.63
CA PHE A 112 -17.01 -17.91 -7.08
C PHE A 112 -17.20 -18.77 -5.81
N GLY A 113 -18.35 -18.67 -5.13
CA GLY A 113 -18.64 -19.47 -3.95
C GLY A 113 -17.81 -19.06 -2.74
N GLU A 114 -17.48 -20.02 -1.87
CA GLU A 114 -16.86 -19.76 -0.57
C GLU A 114 -15.48 -19.07 -0.67
N ILE A 115 -14.73 -19.32 -1.75
CA ILE A 115 -13.42 -18.68 -1.98
C ILE A 115 -13.51 -17.15 -2.08
N ALA A 116 -14.67 -16.59 -2.46
CA ALA A 116 -14.90 -15.15 -2.45
C ALA A 116 -14.81 -14.58 -1.03
N ILE A 117 -15.35 -15.31 -0.04
CA ILE A 117 -15.32 -14.92 1.37
C ILE A 117 -13.91 -15.02 1.92
N SER A 118 -13.12 -16.01 1.49
CA SER A 118 -11.71 -16.18 1.90
C SER A 118 -10.85 -14.92 1.69
N GLY A 119 -11.18 -14.08 0.71
CA GLY A 119 -10.50 -12.80 0.49
C GLY A 119 -10.64 -11.79 1.64
N ILE A 120 -11.65 -11.92 2.51
CA ILE A 120 -11.91 -10.93 3.56
C ILE A 120 -10.81 -10.89 4.61
N VAL A 121 -10.12 -12.02 4.88
CA VAL A 121 -9.04 -12.07 5.87
C VAL A 121 -7.92 -11.10 5.48
N GLY A 122 -7.46 -11.16 4.23
CA GLY A 122 -6.43 -10.25 3.68
C GLY A 122 -6.87 -8.78 3.67
N VAL A 123 -8.18 -8.51 3.49
CA VAL A 123 -8.75 -7.15 3.61
C VAL A 123 -8.57 -6.60 5.03
N PHE A 124 -8.88 -7.41 6.05
CA PHE A 124 -8.72 -7.00 7.46
C PHE A 124 -7.25 -6.85 7.84
N THR A 125 -6.39 -7.80 7.47
CA THR A 125 -4.95 -7.72 7.79
C THR A 125 -4.31 -6.51 7.10
N THR A 126 -4.63 -6.24 5.83
CA THR A 126 -4.19 -5.03 5.11
C THR A 126 -4.64 -3.77 5.84
N ALA A 127 -5.91 -3.67 6.28
CA ALA A 127 -6.42 -2.50 6.98
C ALA A 127 -5.70 -2.28 8.32
N ILE A 128 -5.50 -3.34 9.10
CA ILE A 128 -4.80 -3.30 10.39
C ILE A 128 -3.34 -2.87 10.20
N MET A 129 -2.63 -3.49 9.25
CA MET A 129 -1.23 -3.15 8.95
C MET A 129 -1.11 -1.70 8.50
N TYR A 130 -1.93 -1.28 7.53
CA TYR A 130 -1.92 0.09 7.02
C TYR A 130 -2.15 1.12 8.13
N LEU A 131 -3.23 0.98 8.91
CA LEU A 131 -3.57 1.92 9.98
C LEU A 131 -2.51 1.92 11.09
N SER A 132 -1.98 0.76 11.45
CA SER A 132 -0.91 0.64 12.46
C SER A 132 0.37 1.33 11.99
N LEU A 133 0.79 1.12 10.74
CA LEU A 133 1.97 1.78 10.17
C LEU A 133 1.80 3.29 10.07
N VAL A 134 0.60 3.77 9.70
CA VAL A 134 0.26 5.20 9.72
C VAL A 134 0.36 5.76 11.13
N ALA A 135 -0.30 5.12 12.10
CA ALA A 135 -0.30 5.55 13.50
C ALA A 135 1.12 5.61 14.07
N MET A 136 1.92 4.56 13.86
CA MET A 136 3.33 4.55 14.23
C MET A 136 4.11 5.66 13.51
N GLY A 137 3.86 5.91 12.23
CA GLY A 137 4.52 6.97 11.49
C GLY A 137 4.23 8.37 12.05
N LEU A 138 3.00 8.60 12.52
CA LEU A 138 2.60 9.83 13.20
C LEU A 138 3.18 9.94 14.62
N TRP A 139 3.31 8.82 15.33
CA TRP A 139 3.99 8.75 16.62
C TRP A 139 5.47 9.13 16.48
N TYR A 140 6.15 8.52 15.51
CA TYR A 140 7.56 8.76 15.20
C TYR A 140 7.81 10.00 14.32
N ARG A 141 6.85 10.93 14.20
CA ARG A 141 6.98 12.13 13.33
C ARG A 141 8.19 13.03 13.64
N LYS A 142 8.65 13.03 14.90
CA LYS A 142 9.87 13.76 15.31
C LYS A 142 11.16 13.02 14.93
N ASN A 143 11.08 11.73 14.67
CA ASN A 143 12.17 10.92 14.14
C ASN A 143 12.00 10.74 12.63
N GLY A 144 12.54 11.68 11.85
CA GLY A 144 12.43 11.67 10.39
C GLY A 144 13.00 10.42 9.71
N ALA A 145 13.89 9.67 10.36
CA ALA A 145 14.38 8.39 9.85
C ALA A 145 13.29 7.30 9.95
N ALA A 146 12.67 7.13 11.11
CA ALA A 146 11.58 6.18 11.29
C ALA A 146 10.34 6.60 10.47
N HIS A 147 9.92 7.87 10.58
CA HIS A 147 8.72 8.40 9.93
C HIS A 147 8.64 8.09 8.43
N LYS A 148 9.66 8.46 7.65
CA LYS A 148 9.64 8.27 6.19
C LYS A 148 9.57 6.79 5.77
N ARG A 149 10.13 5.88 6.57
CA ARG A 149 10.12 4.44 6.31
C ARG A 149 8.75 3.84 6.67
N LEU A 150 8.14 4.29 7.77
CA LEU A 150 6.78 3.90 8.15
C LEU A 150 5.76 4.35 7.10
N MET A 151 5.85 5.59 6.61
CA MET A 151 4.97 6.08 5.53
C MET A 151 5.19 5.32 4.22
N ALA A 152 6.44 4.95 3.91
CA ALA A 152 6.74 4.12 2.74
C ALA A 152 6.12 2.71 2.86
N LEU A 153 6.31 2.04 4.01
CA LEU A 153 5.72 0.72 4.24
C LEU A 153 4.18 0.75 4.20
N ALA A 154 3.55 1.74 4.83
CA ALA A 154 2.08 1.89 4.76
C ALA A 154 1.61 2.08 3.31
N THR A 155 2.35 2.86 2.53
CA THR A 155 2.06 3.04 1.10
C THR A 155 2.23 1.75 0.31
N LEU A 156 3.28 0.97 0.58
CA LEU A 156 3.52 -0.31 -0.11
C LEU A 156 2.45 -1.35 0.22
N VAL A 157 2.03 -1.46 1.49
CA VAL A 157 0.91 -2.32 1.91
C VAL A 157 -0.37 -1.96 1.16
N LEU A 158 -0.67 -0.67 0.99
CA LEU A 158 -1.86 -0.24 0.26
C LEU A 158 -1.77 -0.50 -1.27
N LEU A 159 -0.56 -0.66 -1.82
CA LEU A 159 -0.32 -0.72 -3.27
C LEU A 159 -0.40 -2.12 -3.87
N TRP A 160 -0.35 -3.19 -3.07
CA TRP A 160 -0.34 -4.56 -3.61
C TRP A 160 -1.53 -4.84 -4.57
N PRO A 161 -2.76 -4.33 -4.36
CA PRO A 161 -3.86 -4.59 -5.31
C PRO A 161 -3.63 -3.93 -6.67
N ALA A 162 -2.87 -2.83 -6.72
CA ALA A 162 -2.50 -2.17 -7.97
C ALA A 162 -1.53 -3.05 -8.77
N TRP A 163 -0.53 -3.62 -8.09
CA TRP A 163 0.40 -4.58 -8.68
C TRP A 163 -0.30 -5.86 -9.12
N PHE A 164 -1.17 -6.45 -8.30
CA PHE A 164 -1.90 -7.66 -8.64
C PHE A 164 -2.75 -7.53 -9.93
N ARG A 165 -3.20 -6.33 -10.27
CA ARG A 165 -3.94 -6.06 -11.53
C ARG A 165 -3.06 -6.12 -12.77
N PHE A 166 -1.73 -6.17 -12.64
CA PHE A 166 -0.83 -6.40 -13.78
C PHE A 166 -1.10 -7.74 -14.48
N ARG A 167 -1.76 -8.70 -13.79
CA ARG A 167 -2.27 -9.94 -14.40
C ARG A 167 -3.15 -9.73 -15.64
N HIS A 168 -3.81 -8.59 -15.78
CA HIS A 168 -4.62 -8.26 -16.96
C HIS A 168 -3.81 -7.80 -18.18
N TYR A 169 -2.52 -7.54 -18.01
CA TYR A 169 -1.58 -7.27 -19.10
C TYR A 169 -0.68 -8.47 -19.40
N PHE A 170 -0.45 -9.31 -18.40
CA PHE A 170 0.41 -10.48 -18.48
C PHE A 170 -0.36 -11.76 -18.11
N PRO A 171 -1.38 -12.16 -18.90
CA PRO A 171 -2.25 -13.29 -18.56
C PRO A 171 -1.52 -14.65 -18.62
N SER A 172 -0.37 -14.72 -19.28
CA SER A 172 0.45 -15.93 -19.36
C SER A 172 1.29 -16.21 -18.11
N VAL A 173 1.36 -15.26 -17.17
CA VAL A 173 2.11 -15.44 -15.92
C VAL A 173 1.31 -16.38 -15.00
N PRO A 174 1.82 -17.58 -14.69
CA PRO A 174 1.14 -18.48 -13.77
C PRO A 174 1.16 -17.90 -12.36
N ARG A 175 0.17 -18.21 -11.53
CA ARG A 175 0.09 -17.75 -10.13
C ARG A 175 0.36 -16.24 -9.97
N PRO A 176 -0.47 -15.37 -10.59
CA PRO A 176 -0.30 -13.92 -10.49
C PRO A 176 -0.43 -13.40 -9.05
N ASP A 177 -1.10 -14.13 -8.17
CA ASP A 177 -1.11 -13.95 -6.72
C ASP A 177 0.32 -13.95 -6.15
N ILE A 178 1.16 -14.90 -6.52
CA ILE A 178 2.55 -14.93 -6.07
C ILE A 178 3.37 -13.86 -6.76
N TRP A 179 3.38 -13.82 -8.10
CA TRP A 179 4.34 -12.99 -8.83
C TRP A 179 4.05 -11.50 -8.75
N PHE A 180 2.78 -11.10 -8.82
CA PHE A 180 2.40 -9.68 -8.80
C PHE A 180 1.99 -9.19 -7.42
N ALA A 181 1.23 -9.98 -6.64
CA ALA A 181 0.77 -9.52 -5.32
C ALA A 181 1.85 -9.64 -4.24
N VAL A 182 2.74 -10.65 -4.32
CA VAL A 182 3.83 -10.84 -3.34
C VAL A 182 5.17 -10.40 -3.92
N VAL A 183 5.74 -11.14 -4.88
CA VAL A 183 7.13 -10.95 -5.35
C VAL A 183 7.36 -9.52 -5.85
N LEU A 184 6.54 -9.02 -6.78
CA LEU A 184 6.69 -7.67 -7.31
C LEU A 184 6.41 -6.61 -6.25
N ALA A 185 5.30 -6.71 -5.52
CA ALA A 185 4.92 -5.71 -4.52
C ALA A 185 5.96 -5.60 -3.38
N ASP A 186 6.41 -6.74 -2.86
CA ASP A 186 7.35 -6.81 -1.74
C ASP A 186 8.80 -6.59 -2.14
N SER A 187 9.13 -6.73 -3.43
CA SER A 187 10.47 -6.37 -3.93
C SER A 187 10.83 -4.92 -3.57
N PHE A 188 9.85 -4.02 -3.47
CA PHE A 188 10.06 -2.63 -3.07
C PHE A 188 10.40 -2.47 -1.58
N ILE A 189 9.96 -3.38 -0.72
CA ILE A 189 10.39 -3.46 0.68
C ILE A 189 11.86 -3.89 0.73
N ILE A 190 12.22 -4.93 -0.02
CA ILE A 190 13.61 -5.40 -0.14
C ILE A 190 14.51 -4.28 -0.69
N LEU A 191 14.07 -3.56 -1.73
CA LEU A 191 14.78 -2.39 -2.25
C LEU A 191 14.97 -1.31 -1.19
N GLY A 192 13.99 -1.11 -0.29
CA GLY A 192 14.12 -0.23 0.88
C GLY A 192 15.20 -0.68 1.86
N ILE A 193 15.25 -1.98 2.18
CA ILE A 193 16.26 -2.58 3.04
C ILE A 193 17.66 -2.42 2.43
N LEU A 194 17.80 -2.75 1.14
CA LEU A 194 19.06 -2.60 0.40
C LEU A 194 19.49 -1.14 0.29
N TRP A 195 18.56 -0.24 -0.01
CA TRP A 195 18.80 1.20 -0.03
C TRP A 195 19.35 1.69 1.30
N ASP A 196 18.80 1.23 2.41
CA ASP A 196 19.29 1.55 3.75
C ASP A 196 20.72 1.05 3.97
N LYS A 197 20.98 -0.22 3.66
CA LYS A 197 22.30 -0.82 3.79
C LYS A 197 23.33 -0.06 2.97
N TRP A 198 23.02 0.34 1.74
CA TRP A 198 23.98 1.01 0.86
C TRP A 198 24.17 2.49 1.19
N THR A 199 23.09 3.22 1.44
CA THR A 199 23.09 4.68 1.65
C THR A 199 23.47 5.05 3.08
N ASN A 200 22.94 4.32 4.06
CA ASN A 200 23.12 4.62 5.49
C ASN A 200 24.14 3.69 6.17
N LYS A 201 24.68 2.69 5.45
CA LYS A 201 25.61 1.65 5.96
C LYS A 201 25.04 0.74 7.06
N LYS A 202 23.79 0.97 7.45
CA LYS A 202 23.02 0.19 8.43
C LYS A 202 21.57 0.12 7.97
N VAL A 203 20.94 -1.04 8.19
CA VAL A 203 19.51 -1.21 7.96
C VAL A 203 18.75 -0.61 9.14
N HIS A 204 17.77 0.26 8.87
CA HIS A 204 16.95 0.80 9.92
C HIS A 204 15.92 -0.24 10.39
N TRP A 205 15.68 -0.32 11.70
CA TRP A 205 14.78 -1.30 12.31
C TRP A 205 13.40 -1.34 11.65
N THR A 206 12.88 -0.19 11.23
CA THR A 206 11.58 -0.07 10.54
C THR A 206 11.53 -0.91 9.26
N PHE A 207 12.50 -0.77 8.35
CA PHE A 207 12.50 -1.57 7.12
C PHE A 207 12.88 -3.01 7.40
N LEU A 208 13.77 -3.28 8.36
CA LEU A 208 14.13 -4.64 8.69
C LEU A 208 12.95 -5.40 9.29
N TYR A 209 12.49 -5.03 10.47
CA TYR A 209 11.52 -5.83 11.21
C TYR A 209 10.11 -5.70 10.65
N LEU A 210 9.64 -4.47 10.42
CA LEU A 210 8.27 -4.28 9.90
C LEU A 210 8.18 -4.65 8.42
N GLY A 211 9.23 -4.40 7.64
CA GLY A 211 9.29 -4.85 6.26
C GLY A 211 9.28 -6.38 6.15
N LEU A 212 10.10 -7.08 6.92
CA LEU A 212 10.09 -8.55 6.94
C LEU A 212 8.78 -9.12 7.51
N LEU A 213 8.15 -8.44 8.47
CA LEU A 213 6.84 -8.84 8.99
C LEU A 213 5.76 -8.79 7.90
N ILE A 214 5.73 -7.72 7.11
CA ILE A 214 4.79 -7.59 5.97
C ILE A 214 5.02 -8.72 4.96
N ILE A 215 6.27 -8.98 4.60
CA ILE A 215 6.61 -10.08 3.67
C ILE A 215 6.19 -11.43 4.24
N ALA A 216 6.46 -11.67 5.52
CA ALA A 216 6.06 -12.91 6.19
C ALA A 216 4.54 -13.07 6.21
N GLU A 217 3.80 -11.99 6.45
CA GLU A 217 2.33 -11.98 6.44
C GLU A 217 1.78 -12.26 5.03
N HIS A 218 2.28 -11.59 3.98
CA HIS A 218 1.84 -11.85 2.61
C HIS A 218 2.16 -13.28 2.14
N VAL A 219 3.34 -13.81 2.51
CA VAL A 219 3.70 -15.21 2.22
C VAL A 219 2.79 -16.17 2.98
N PHE A 220 2.51 -15.89 4.25
CA PHE A 220 1.60 -16.69 5.07
C PHE A 220 0.19 -16.71 4.49
N GLU A 221 -0.34 -15.54 4.10
CA GLU A 221 -1.63 -15.41 3.42
C GLU A 221 -1.68 -16.31 2.18
N VAL A 222 -0.71 -16.19 1.26
CA VAL A 222 -0.73 -17.00 0.03
C VAL A 222 -0.60 -18.51 0.29
N LEU A 223 0.16 -18.91 1.31
CA LEU A 223 0.34 -20.34 1.64
C LEU A 223 -0.88 -20.95 2.33
N THR A 224 -1.65 -20.15 3.06
CA THR A 224 -2.78 -20.62 3.87
C THR A 224 -4.14 -20.24 3.30
N PHE A 225 -4.17 -19.43 2.23
CA PHE A 225 -5.38 -18.97 1.57
C PHE A 225 -6.31 -20.12 1.24
N ASP A 226 -7.58 -19.97 1.63
CA ASP A 226 -8.64 -20.96 1.43
C ASP A 226 -8.37 -22.34 2.07
N SER A 227 -7.45 -22.46 3.02
CA SER A 227 -7.41 -23.65 3.90
C SER A 227 -8.62 -23.69 4.85
N GLU A 228 -8.89 -24.84 5.46
CA GLU A 228 -10.04 -24.97 6.39
C GLU A 228 -9.99 -23.95 7.55
N PRO A 229 -8.86 -23.75 8.27
CA PRO A 229 -8.78 -22.71 9.30
C PRO A 229 -8.97 -21.31 8.73
N TRP A 230 -8.46 -21.04 7.52
CA TRP A 230 -8.61 -19.75 6.84
C TRP A 230 -10.08 -19.45 6.54
N ARG A 231 -10.80 -20.41 5.95
CA ARG A 231 -12.24 -20.29 5.66
C ARG A 231 -13.05 -20.07 6.93
N TRP A 232 -12.71 -20.76 8.03
CA TRP A 232 -13.37 -20.53 9.32
C TRP A 232 -13.22 -19.08 9.79
N ILE A 233 -11.98 -18.54 9.79
CA ILE A 233 -11.73 -17.13 10.14
C ILE A 233 -12.47 -16.19 9.18
N ALA A 234 -12.41 -16.45 7.89
CA ALA A 234 -13.05 -15.64 6.85
C ALA A 234 -14.56 -15.55 7.08
N ASN A 235 -15.23 -16.68 7.33
CA ASN A 235 -16.66 -16.73 7.63
C ASN A 235 -16.99 -16.01 8.94
N CYS A 236 -16.18 -16.17 10.01
CA CYS A 236 -16.36 -15.40 11.24
C CYS A 236 -16.29 -13.90 10.99
N LEU A 237 -15.29 -13.42 10.26
CA LEU A 237 -15.13 -12.00 9.93
C LEU A 237 -16.28 -11.48 9.05
N TYR A 238 -16.71 -12.26 8.06
CA TYR A 238 -17.78 -11.90 7.16
C TYR A 238 -19.13 -11.75 7.88
N ASN A 239 -19.42 -12.66 8.83
CA ASN A 239 -20.66 -12.65 9.62
C ASN A 239 -20.71 -11.57 10.71
N LEU A 240 -19.63 -10.83 10.99
CA LEU A 240 -19.66 -9.70 11.93
C LEU A 240 -20.40 -8.48 11.37
N PHE A 241 -20.60 -8.42 10.05
CA PHE A 241 -21.13 -7.25 9.33
C PHE A 241 -22.42 -7.54 8.54
N ILE A 242 -23.02 -8.72 8.77
CA ILE A 242 -24.27 -9.20 8.15
C ILE A 242 -25.18 -9.69 9.27
#